data_AF-A0A2C9VIK0-F1
#
_entry.id   AF-A0A2C9VIK0-F1
#
_cell.length_a   1.000
_cell.length_b   1.000
_cell.length_c   1.000
_cell.angle_alpha   90.00
_cell.angle_beta   90.00
_cell.angle_gamma   90.00
#
_symmetry.space_group_name_H-M   'P 1'
#
loop_
_entity.id
_entity.type
_entity.pdbx_description
1 polymer ?
#
loop_
_entity_poly.entity_id
_entity_poly.type
_entity_poly.pdbx_seq_one_letter_code
_entity_poly.pdbx_strand_id
1 'polypeptide(L)'
;MTVESFATKNTNSNNNYLTNPSNSYFLHSNENSALILVSPVLSGPNYHSWAKIMKMVLQSKNKIRFIDKSLKKPEKSDSIFAAWDRYNNMVLLWITKSLP
;
A
#
# COMPACT_ATOMS: atom_id res chain seq x y z
N MET A 1 22.10 -8.84 43.72
CA MET A 1 22.62 -8.89 42.33
C MET A 1 21.89 -10.02 41.63
N THR A 2 20.73 -9.71 41.07
CA THR A 2 19.87 -10.69 40.40
C THR A 2 20.11 -10.50 38.92
N VAL A 3 20.59 -11.54 38.25
CA VAL A 3 20.75 -11.53 36.79
C VAL A 3 19.35 -11.61 36.17
N GLU A 4 18.89 -10.51 35.59
CA GLU A 4 17.68 -10.52 34.78
C GLU A 4 17.98 -11.29 33.49
N SER A 5 17.21 -12.35 33.26
CA SER A 5 17.25 -13.14 32.04
C SER A 5 16.78 -12.28 30.88
N PHE A 6 17.62 -12.13 29.86
CA PHE A 6 17.23 -11.52 28.60
C PHE A 6 16.15 -12.39 27.94
N ALA A 7 14.92 -11.91 27.96
CA ALA A 7 13.85 -12.46 27.14
C ALA A 7 14.26 -12.35 25.67
N THR A 8 14.51 -13.49 25.05
CA THR A 8 14.72 -13.62 23.61
C THR A 8 13.50 -13.07 22.90
N LYS A 9 13.59 -11.89 22.29
CA LYS A 9 12.59 -11.38 21.34
C LYS A 9 12.55 -12.35 20.16
N ASN A 10 11.58 -13.25 20.18
CA ASN A 10 11.30 -14.18 19.10
C ASN A 10 10.89 -13.38 17.86
N THR A 11 11.86 -13.13 16.97
CA THR A 11 11.65 -12.57 15.64
C THR A 11 10.99 -13.62 14.75
N ASN A 12 9.67 -13.72 14.80
CA ASN A 12 8.87 -14.49 13.86
C ASN A 12 7.69 -13.67 13.33
N SER A 13 8.00 -12.51 12.73
CA SER A 13 7.00 -11.63 12.09
C SER A 13 7.20 -11.47 10.58
N ASN A 14 8.16 -12.18 9.97
CA ASN A 14 8.71 -11.81 8.66
C ASN A 14 8.04 -12.46 7.44
N ASN A 15 7.03 -13.33 7.60
CA ASN A 15 6.47 -14.07 6.46
C ASN A 15 4.98 -13.77 6.17
N ASN A 16 4.29 -13.03 7.03
CA ASN A 16 2.85 -12.83 6.89
C ASN A 16 2.44 -11.84 5.79
N TYR A 17 3.33 -10.96 5.31
CA TYR A 17 2.96 -10.01 4.26
C TYR A 17 3.03 -10.59 2.84
N LEU A 18 3.76 -11.68 2.63
CA LEU A 18 3.86 -12.36 1.33
C LEU A 18 2.73 -13.37 1.11
N THR A 19 2.03 -13.76 2.18
CA THR A 19 1.08 -14.88 2.17
C THR A 19 -0.33 -14.51 2.64
N ASN A 20 -0.51 -13.37 3.31
CA ASN A 20 -1.82 -12.93 3.81
C ASN A 20 -2.45 -11.85 2.91
N PRO A 21 -3.53 -12.16 2.16
CA PRO A 21 -4.26 -11.19 1.33
C PRO A 21 -4.80 -9.97 2.07
N SER A 22 -5.02 -10.08 3.39
CA SER A 22 -5.47 -8.99 4.24
C SER A 22 -4.34 -8.04 4.66
N ASN A 23 -3.08 -8.38 4.37
CA ASN A 23 -1.95 -7.50 4.65
C ASN A 23 -1.85 -6.39 3.59
N SER A 24 -1.68 -5.15 4.02
CA SER A 24 -1.53 -3.99 3.11
C SER A 24 -0.33 -4.12 2.16
N TYR A 25 0.66 -4.94 2.53
CA TYR A 25 1.88 -5.23 1.76
C TYR A 25 1.81 -6.50 0.90
N PHE A 26 0.66 -7.17 0.83
CA PHE A 26 0.48 -8.36 0.00
C PHE A 26 0.30 -8.00 -1.48
N LEU A 27 1.02 -8.72 -2.35
CA LEU A 27 0.95 -8.56 -3.82
C LEU A 27 0.15 -9.73 -4.36
N HIS A 28 -1.06 -9.47 -4.82
CA HIS A 28 -1.71 -10.46 -5.66
C HIS A 28 -0.99 -10.53 -7.00
N SER A 29 -0.75 -11.74 -7.52
CA SER A 29 -0.13 -11.95 -8.84
C SER A 29 -0.88 -11.30 -10.01
N ASN A 30 -2.12 -10.84 -9.78
CA ASN A 30 -2.96 -10.14 -10.74
C ASN A 30 -2.88 -8.60 -10.64
N GLU A 31 -2.08 -8.05 -9.72
CA GLU A 31 -1.92 -6.60 -9.60
C GLU A 31 -1.01 -6.07 -10.71
N ASN A 32 -1.61 -5.30 -11.62
CA ASN A 32 -0.92 -4.67 -12.75
C ASN A 32 -0.87 -3.15 -12.55
N SER A 33 0.36 -2.62 -12.43
CA SER A 33 0.64 -1.18 -12.29
C SER A 33 0.34 -0.37 -13.55
N ALA A 34 0.18 -1.02 -14.70
CA ALA A 34 -0.14 -0.38 -15.96
C ALA A 34 -1.64 -0.08 -16.14
N LEU A 35 -2.52 -0.56 -15.26
CA LEU A 35 -3.97 -0.38 -15.36
C LEU A 35 -4.38 1.08 -15.11
N ILE A 36 -5.31 1.58 -15.93
CA ILE A 36 -6.05 2.81 -15.64
C ILE A 36 -7.20 2.43 -14.71
N LEU A 37 -7.15 2.85 -13.45
CA LEU A 37 -8.13 2.45 -12.44
C LEU A 37 -9.44 3.23 -12.52
N VAL A 38 -9.43 4.45 -13.06
CA VAL A 38 -10.59 5.34 -13.12
C VAL A 38 -10.75 5.84 -14.55
N SER A 39 -11.94 5.63 -15.10
CA SER A 39 -12.39 6.19 -16.37
C SER A 39 -13.75 6.86 -16.14
N PRO A 40 -14.00 8.08 -16.63
CA PRO A 40 -13.10 8.92 -17.43
C PRO A 40 -11.91 9.46 -16.63
N VAL A 41 -10.82 9.79 -17.34
CA VAL A 41 -9.64 10.48 -16.78
C VAL A 41 -10.07 11.78 -16.09
N LEU A 42 -9.31 12.20 -15.08
CA LEU A 42 -9.59 13.43 -14.35
C LEU A 42 -9.68 14.62 -15.32
N SER A 43 -10.77 15.36 -15.23
CA SER A 43 -10.96 16.68 -15.82
C SER A 43 -11.47 17.63 -14.73
N GLY A 44 -11.32 18.94 -14.92
CA GLY A 44 -11.76 19.92 -13.91
C GLY A 44 -13.20 19.67 -13.40
N PRO A 45 -14.20 19.50 -14.29
CA PRO A 45 -15.59 19.29 -13.88
C PRO A 45 -15.88 17.96 -13.17
N ASN A 46 -15.08 16.91 -13.41
CA ASN A 46 -15.39 15.56 -12.90
C ASN A 46 -14.66 15.18 -11.60
N TYR A 47 -13.91 16.12 -10.99
CA TYR A 47 -13.06 15.84 -9.83
C TYR A 47 -13.77 15.09 -8.70
N HIS A 48 -14.99 15.50 -8.33
CA HIS A 48 -15.71 14.85 -7.23
C HIS A 48 -16.01 13.37 -7.54
N SER A 49 -16.50 13.09 -8.74
CA SER A 49 -16.78 11.72 -9.20
C SER A 49 -15.49 10.91 -9.32
N TRP A 50 -14.44 11.49 -9.90
CA TRP A 50 -13.14 10.84 -10.05
C TRP A 50 -12.54 10.49 -8.68
N ALA A 51 -12.55 11.42 -7.72
CA ALA A 51 -11.98 11.22 -6.39
C ALA A 51 -12.75 10.13 -5.61
N LYS A 52 -14.09 10.12 -5.74
CA LYS A 52 -14.93 9.08 -5.15
C LYS A 52 -14.60 7.69 -5.74
N ILE A 53 -14.51 7.57 -7.06
CA ILE A 53 -14.21 6.30 -7.72
C ILE A 53 -12.79 5.84 -7.40
N MET A 54 -11.80 6.73 -7.47
CA MET A 54 -10.41 6.42 -7.10
C MET A 54 -10.33 5.88 -5.67
N LYS A 55 -11.01 6.54 -4.72
CA LYS A 55 -11.08 6.07 -3.33
C LYS A 55 -11.69 4.67 -3.23
N MET A 56 -12.81 4.41 -3.91
CA MET A 56 -13.48 3.09 -3.90
C MET A 56 -12.59 1.99 -4.47
N VAL A 57 -11.89 2.24 -5.58
CA VAL A 57 -10.99 1.25 -6.18
C VAL A 57 -9.78 0.97 -5.30
N LEU A 58 -9.22 1.99 -4.64
CA LEU A 58 -8.11 1.78 -3.70
C LEU A 58 -8.55 1.05 -2.43
N GLN A 59 -9.78 1.27 -1.98
CA GLN A 59 -10.38 0.51 -0.87
C GLN A 59 -10.56 -0.97 -1.24
N SER A 60 -11.10 -1.28 -2.42
CA SER A 60 -11.28 -2.68 -2.86
C SER A 60 -9.95 -3.43 -3.04
N LYS A 61 -8.85 -2.70 -3.24
CA LYS A 61 -7.47 -3.23 -3.32
C LYS A 61 -6.71 -3.20 -2.00
N ASN A 62 -7.32 -2.78 -0.88
CA ASN A 62 -6.65 -2.58 0.41
C ASN A 62 -5.45 -1.60 0.37
N LYS A 63 -5.44 -0.66 -0.59
CA LYS A 63 -4.35 0.32 -0.76
C LYS A 63 -4.72 1.74 -0.32
N ILE A 64 -5.93 1.97 0.19
CA ILE A 64 -6.35 3.30 0.68
C ILE A 64 -5.42 3.89 1.74
N ARG A 65 -4.78 3.01 2.53
CA ARG A 65 -3.89 3.37 3.63
C ARG A 65 -2.61 4.10 3.19
N PHE A 66 -2.25 4.00 1.90
CA PHE A 66 -1.14 4.73 1.31
C PHE A 66 -1.49 6.21 1.04
N ILE A 67 -2.76 6.54 0.81
CA ILE A 67 -3.22 7.91 0.54
C ILE A 67 -3.62 8.63 1.82
N ASP A 68 -4.35 7.95 2.71
CA ASP A 68 -4.81 8.55 3.97
C ASP A 68 -3.68 8.70 5.03
N LYS A 69 -2.47 8.21 4.71
CA LYS A 69 -1.29 8.22 5.57
C LYS A 69 -1.44 7.44 6.87
N SER A 70 -2.47 6.60 7.01
CA SER A 70 -2.61 5.67 8.13
C SER A 70 -1.51 4.60 8.13
N LEU A 71 -0.96 4.27 6.95
CA LEU A 71 0.24 3.45 6.81
C LEU A 71 1.48 4.33 6.81
N LYS A 72 2.19 4.40 7.94
CA LYS A 72 3.42 5.15 8.05
C LYS A 72 4.51 4.55 7.17
N LYS A 73 5.30 5.42 6.54
CA LYS A 73 6.52 5.02 5.83
C LYS A 73 7.50 4.39 6.83
N PRO A 74 7.91 3.13 6.63
CA PRO A 74 8.90 2.48 7.49
C PRO A 74 10.30 3.09 7.29
N GLU A 75 11.19 2.83 8.24
CA GLU A 75 12.60 3.20 8.08
C GLU A 75 13.28 2.40 6.97
N LYS A 76 14.30 2.98 6.33
CA LYS A 76 15.03 2.30 5.24
C LYS A 76 15.73 1.01 5.67
N SER A 77 16.03 0.88 6.97
CA SER A 77 16.63 -0.31 7.59
C SER A 77 15.61 -1.43 7.80
N ASP A 78 14.31 -1.14 7.73
CA ASP A 78 13.26 -2.13 7.95
C ASP A 78 13.11 -3.02 6.71
N SER A 79 12.99 -4.33 6.95
CA SER A 79 12.72 -5.34 5.93
C SER A 79 11.46 -5.09 5.11
N ILE A 80 10.46 -4.39 5.68
CA ILE A 80 9.21 -4.05 4.96
C ILE A 80 9.34 -2.81 4.07
N PHE A 81 10.46 -2.07 4.13
CA PHE A 81 10.66 -0.84 3.36
C PHE A 81 10.55 -1.07 1.85
N ALA A 82 11.21 -2.09 1.33
CA ALA A 82 11.18 -2.39 -0.10
C ALA A 82 9.76 -2.74 -0.59
N ALA A 83 8.98 -3.45 0.23
CA ALA A 83 7.59 -3.74 -0.08
C ALA A 83 6.75 -2.46 -0.06
N TRP A 84 6.88 -1.64 0.99
CA TRP A 84 6.18 -0.35 1.10
C TRP A 84 6.47 0.55 -0.10
N ASP A 85 7.73 0.68 -0.50
CA ASP A 85 8.17 1.54 -1.61
C ASP A 85 7.57 1.09 -2.94
N ARG A 86 7.57 -0.23 -3.21
CA ARG A 86 6.93 -0.81 -4.40
C ARG A 86 5.44 -0.45 -4.49
N TYR A 87 4.68 -0.55 -3.39
CA TYR A 87 3.26 -0.20 -3.39
C TYR A 87 3.01 1.30 -3.51
N ASN A 88 3.82 2.09 -2.82
CA ASN A 88 3.74 3.55 -2.93
C ASN A 88 3.92 3.97 -4.40
N ASN A 89 4.88 3.39 -5.11
CA ASN A 89 5.09 3.62 -6.53
C ASN A 89 3.92 3.11 -7.39
N MET A 90 3.32 1.97 -7.05
CA MET A 90 2.16 1.46 -7.78
C MET A 90 0.91 2.34 -7.62
N VAL A 91 0.63 2.81 -6.40
CA VAL A 91 -0.48 3.75 -6.14
C VAL A 91 -0.25 5.06 -6.87
N LEU A 92 0.99 5.56 -6.87
CA LEU A 92 1.37 6.75 -7.63
C LEU A 92 1.12 6.56 -9.13
N LEU A 93 1.55 5.43 -9.71
CA LEU A 93 1.33 5.11 -11.12
C LEU A 93 -0.16 5.08 -11.48
N TRP A 94 -1.00 4.48 -10.64
CA TRP A 94 -2.45 4.45 -10.89
C TRP A 94 -3.09 5.84 -10.84
N ILE A 95 -2.66 6.68 -9.90
CA ILE A 95 -3.12 8.07 -9.84
C ILE A 95 -2.66 8.79 -11.10
N THR A 96 -1.36 8.78 -11.42
CA THR A 96 -0.79 9.46 -12.58
C THR A 96 -1.45 9.04 -13.89
N LYS A 97 -1.71 7.74 -14.09
CA LYS A 97 -2.39 7.24 -15.30
C LYS A 97 -3.85 7.64 -15.45
N SER A 98 -4.45 8.15 -14.37
CA SER A 98 -5.82 8.65 -14.36
C SER A 98 -5.90 10.18 -14.36
N LEU A 99 -4.76 10.85 -14.56
CA LEU A 99 -4.65 12.28 -14.84
C LEU A 99 -4.43 12.50 -16.37
N PRO A 100 -4.77 13.68 -16.90
CA PRO A 100 -4.47 14.07 -18.28
C PRO A 100 -2.98 14.08 -18.61
#